data_AF-A0A2I0SGT1-F1
#
_entry.id   AF-A0A2I0SGT1-F1
#
_cell.length_a   1.000
_cell.length_b   1.000
_cell.length_c   1.000
_cell.angle_alpha   90.00
_cell.angle_beta   90.00
_cell.angle_gamma   90.00
#
_symmetry.space_group_name_H-M   'P 1'
#
loop_
_entity.id
_entity.type
_entity.pdbx_description
1 polymer ?
#
loop_
_entity_poly.entity_id
_entity_poly.type
_entity_poly.pdbx_seq_one_letter_code
_entity_poly.pdbx_strand_id
1 'polypeptide(L)' 'MGRRSPYPEEFRNDAVALFRAAGGRRTYAAVAADVGVTGETLRSWVRQG' A
#
# COMPACT_ATOMS: atom_id res chain seq x y z
N MET A 1 16.83 16.38 4.64
CA MET A 1 15.57 16.51 3.88
C MET A 1 14.97 15.13 3.71
N GLY A 2 13.85 14.85 4.38
CA GLY A 2 13.21 13.53 4.34
C GLY A 2 12.82 13.21 2.91
N ARG A 3 13.30 12.07 2.39
CA ARG A 3 12.88 11.54 1.10
C ARG A 3 11.35 11.44 1.12
N ARG A 4 10.66 12.36 0.42
CA ARG A 4 9.25 12.19 0.14
C ARG A 4 9.17 10.85 -0.58
N SER A 5 8.34 9.92 -0.07
CA SER A 5 8.15 8.65 -0.76
C SER A 5 7.88 8.97 -2.23
N PRO A 6 8.51 8.28 -3.20
CA PRO A 6 8.32 8.58 -4.62
C PRO A 6 6.85 8.42 -5.04
N TYR A 7 6.05 7.77 -4.20
CA TYR A 7 4.62 7.58 -4.35
C TYR A 7 3.83 8.79 -3.82
N PRO A 8 2.95 9.39 -4.65
CA PRO A 8 2.03 10.42 -4.19
C PRO A 8 1.05 9.87 -3.15
N GLU A 9 0.46 10.77 -2.37
CA GLU A 9 -0.46 10.40 -1.28
C GLU A 9 -1.72 9.72 -1.80
N GLU A 10 -2.25 10.15 -2.94
CA GLU A 10 -3.38 9.50 -3.62
C GLU A 10 -3.09 8.03 -3.95
N PHE A 11 -1.90 7.74 -4.49
CA PHE A 11 -1.49 6.38 -4.81
C PHE A 11 -1.39 5.50 -3.55
N ARG A 12 -0.85 6.05 -2.46
CA ARG A 12 -0.84 5.36 -1.16
C ARG A 12 -2.26 5.05 -0.70
N ASN A 13 -3.14 6.04 -0.74
CA ASN A 13 -4.52 5.90 -0.27
C ASN A 13 -5.29 4.86 -1.09
N ASP A 14 -5.12 4.86 -2.41
CA ASP A 14 -5.74 3.89 -3.31
C ASP A 14 -5.26 2.45 -3.00
N ALA A 15 -3.94 2.26 -2.85
CA ALA A 15 -3.38 0.96 -2.50
C ALA A 15 -3.86 0.43 -1.13
N VAL A 16 -3.99 1.33 -0.13
CA VAL A 16 -4.55 0.99 1.20
C VAL A 16 -6.04 0.68 1.09
N ALA A 17 -6.80 1.45 0.31
CA ALA A 17 -8.23 1.22 0.08
C ALA A 17 -8.47 -0.14 -0.61
N LEU A 18 -7.67 -0.47 -1.63
CA LEU A 18 -7.70 -1.75 -2.32
C LEU A 18 -7.47 -2.93 -1.36
N PHE A 19 -6.46 -2.83 -0.48
CA PHE A 19 -6.19 -3.85 0.53
C PHE A 19 -7.34 -4.00 1.54
N ARG A 20 -7.88 -2.88 2.05
CA ARG A 20 -9.01 -2.87 3.00
C ARG A 20 -10.29 -3.42 2.34
N ALA A 21 -10.55 -3.07 1.08
CA ALA A 21 -11.69 -3.58 0.30
C ALA A 21 -11.61 -5.09 0.05
N ALA A 22 -10.39 -5.65 -0.04
CA ALA A 22 -10.20 -7.09 -0.15
C ALA A 22 -10.58 -7.87 1.13
N GLY A 23 -10.91 -7.19 2.24
CA GLY A 23 -11.50 -7.80 3.42
C GLY A 23 -10.68 -8.94 4.04
N GLY A 24 -9.34 -8.84 3.98
CA GLY A 24 -8.43 -9.87 4.49
C GLY A 24 -8.28 -11.11 3.61
N ARG A 25 -8.95 -11.16 2.44
CA ARG A 25 -8.82 -12.28 1.48
C ARG A 25 -7.52 -12.21 0.67
N ARG A 26 -6.95 -11.01 0.52
CA ARG A 26 -5.66 -10.80 -0.15
C ARG A 26 -4.57 -10.50 0.87
N THR A 27 -3.37 -11.02 0.60
CA THR A 27 -2.17 -10.71 1.38
C THR A 27 -1.59 -9.37 0.95
N TYR A 28 -0.77 -8.76 1.81
CA TYR A 28 -0.03 -7.54 1.47
C TYR A 28 0.81 -7.73 0.19
N ALA A 29 1.46 -8.89 0.02
CA ALA A 29 2.28 -9.17 -1.15
C ALA A 29 1.46 -9.21 -2.45
N ALA A 30 0.27 -9.82 -2.43
CA ALA A 30 -0.59 -9.90 -3.60
C ALA A 30 -1.09 -8.53 -4.05
N VAL A 31 -1.53 -7.68 -3.11
CA VAL A 31 -1.98 -6.32 -3.43
C VAL A 31 -0.80 -5.44 -3.85
N ALA A 32 0.35 -5.60 -3.20
CA ALA A 32 1.54 -4.83 -3.54
C ALA A 32 2.06 -5.17 -4.96
N ALA A 33 1.99 -6.44 -5.37
CA ALA A 33 2.33 -6.85 -6.73
C ALA A 33 1.39 -6.25 -7.80
N ASP A 34 0.10 -6.11 -7.48
CA ASP A 34 -0.92 -5.53 -8.36
C ASP A 34 -0.67 -4.04 -8.62
N VAL A 35 -0.28 -3.28 -7.59
CA VAL A 35 -0.01 -1.84 -7.70
C VAL A 35 1.45 -1.49 -7.98
N GLY A 36 2.36 -2.47 -7.97
CA GLY A 36 3.78 -2.27 -8.29
C GLY A 36 4.64 -1.75 -7.13
N VAL A 37 4.33 -2.12 -5.89
CA VAL A 37 5.15 -1.82 -4.70
C VAL A 37 5.61 -3.10 -3.98
N THR A 38 6.46 -2.97 -2.96
CA THR A 38 6.80 -4.12 -2.11
C THR A 38 5.72 -4.35 -1.06
N GLY A 39 5.54 -5.62 -0.66
CA GLY A 39 4.59 -5.98 0.40
C GLY A 39 4.88 -5.26 1.73
N GLU A 40 6.15 -4.98 2.01
CA GLU A 40 6.59 -4.22 3.19
C GLU A 40 6.17 -2.75 3.12
N THR A 41 6.30 -2.12 1.94
CA THR A 41 5.82 -0.75 1.72
C THR A 41 4.31 -0.64 1.95
N LEU A 42 3.53 -1.56 1.36
CA LEU A 42 2.08 -1.57 1.55
C LEU A 42 1.70 -1.80 3.03
N ARG A 43 2.36 -2.76 3.70
CA ARG A 43 2.15 -3.01 5.13
C ARG A 43 2.44 -1.76 5.96
N SER A 44 3.51 -1.06 5.67
CA SER A 44 3.89 0.18 6.35
C SER A 44 2.80 1.26 6.19
N TRP A 45 2.21 1.39 5.01
CA TRP A 45 1.11 2.35 4.77
C TRP A 45 -0.18 1.98 5.48
N VAL A 46 -0.61 0.72 5.40
CA VAL A 46 -1.82 0.23 6.10
C VAL A 46 -1.71 0.39 7.61
N ARG A 47 -0.50 0.29 8.16
CA ARG A 47 -0.21 0.45 9.59
C ARG A 47 -0.07 1.90 10.05
N GLN A 48 0.23 2.83 9.14
CA GLN A 48 0.41 4.26 9.45
C GLN A 48 -0.85 5.09 9.20
N GLY A 49 -1.74 4.65 8.31
CA GLY A 49 -3.04 5.29 8.06
C GLY A 49 -4.22 4.59 8.73
#